data_AF-A0A356UGQ0-F1
#
_entry.id   AF-A0A356UGQ0-F1
#
_cell.length_a   1.000
_cell.length_b   1.000
_cell.length_c   1.000
_cell.angle_alpha   90.00
_cell.angle_beta   90.00
_cell.angle_gamma   90.00
#
_symmetry.space_group_name_H-M   'P 1'
#
loop_
_entity.id
_entity.type
_entity.pdbx_description
1 polymer ?
#
loop_
_entity_poly.entity_id
_entity_poly.type
_entity_poly.pdbx_seq_one_letter_code
_entity_poly.pdbx_strand_id
1 'polypeptide(L)'
;MNFYVFWFRLKHRLKKGLEIWFYCVNNMLFKIKHQIEKRASPYLFSGIKKQQPTLFDYINEARLDWHNALREYDFVDRELIDYLTLKIMAAERRYITLLQQARHQGITAWSLNLTEPIKNK
;
A
#
# COMPACT_ATOMS: atom_id res chain seq x y z
N MET A 1 25.27 -16.21 -11.19
CA MET A 1 26.20 -15.66 -12.20
C MET A 1 25.60 -14.41 -12.79
N ASN A 2 26.41 -13.35 -12.85
CA ASN A 2 26.07 -11.93 -12.92
C ASN A 2 25.26 -11.46 -14.15
N PHE A 3 24.14 -10.76 -13.87
CA PHE A 3 23.39 -9.92 -14.83
C PHE A 3 24.29 -8.91 -15.57
N TYR A 4 25.39 -8.50 -14.93
CA TYR A 4 26.40 -7.59 -15.49
C TYR A 4 27.11 -8.13 -16.74
N VAL A 5 27.27 -9.46 -16.90
CA VAL A 5 27.99 -10.04 -18.04
C VAL A 5 27.12 -10.01 -19.32
N PHE A 6 25.81 -10.20 -19.18
CA PHE A 6 24.87 -10.09 -20.29
C PHE A 6 24.77 -8.65 -20.80
N TRP A 7 24.78 -7.69 -19.87
CA TRP A 7 24.77 -6.26 -20.19
C TRP A 7 26.04 -5.81 -20.92
N PHE A 8 27.20 -6.38 -20.58
CA PHE A 8 28.47 -6.06 -21.24
C PHE A 8 28.53 -6.53 -22.70
N ARG A 9 27.84 -7.62 -23.04
CA ARG A 9 27.81 -8.17 -24.42
C ARG A 9 26.84 -7.42 -25.34
N LEU A 10 25.77 -6.85 -24.78
CA LEU A 10 24.78 -6.07 -25.52
C LEU A 10 25.30 -4.67 -25.90
N LYS A 11 26.19 -4.10 -25.08
CA LYS A 11 26.82 -2.79 -25.30
C LYS A 11 27.65 -2.72 -26.59
N HIS A 12 28.17 -3.85 -27.07
CA HIS A 12 29.11 -3.88 -28.21
C HIS A 12 28.44 -3.89 -29.61
N ARG A 13 27.10 -3.93 -29.69
CA ARG A 13 26.34 -3.89 -30.97
C ARG A 13 25.52 -2.61 -31.20
N LEU A 14 25.49 -1.68 -30.25
CA LEU A 14 24.65 -0.49 -30.35
C LEU A 14 25.44 0.66 -31.01
N LYS A 15 24.97 1.10 -32.18
CA LYS A 15 25.51 2.26 -32.91
C LYS A 15 25.40 3.52 -32.03
N LYS A 16 26.38 4.42 -32.18
CA LYS A 16 26.56 5.70 -31.44
C LYS A 16 25.30 6.58 -31.27
N GLY A 17 24.25 6.37 -32.07
CA GLY A 17 22.97 7.06 -31.90
C GLY A 17 22.14 6.63 -30.68
N LEU A 18 22.35 5.42 -30.13
CA LEU A 18 21.60 4.94 -28.96
C LEU A 18 22.14 5.45 -27.61
N GLU A 19 23.39 5.89 -27.55
CA GLU A 19 23.97 6.42 -26.30
C GLU A 19 23.34 7.77 -25.89
N ILE A 20 22.97 8.58 -26.88
CA ILE A 20 22.27 9.86 -26.65
C ILE A 20 20.87 9.60 -26.08
N TRP A 21 20.15 8.61 -26.60
CA TRP A 21 18.83 8.24 -26.11
C TRP A 21 18.90 7.69 -24.67
N PHE A 22 19.93 6.90 -24.35
CA PHE A 22 20.19 6.42 -22.99
C PHE A 22 20.50 7.57 -22.02
N TYR A 23 21.27 8.58 -22.43
CA TYR A 23 21.53 9.77 -21.61
C TYR A 23 20.26 10.61 -21.38
N CYS A 24 19.43 10.79 -22.41
CA CYS A 24 18.20 11.57 -22.30
C CYS A 24 17.17 10.90 -21.38
N VAL A 25 16.97 9.58 -21.48
CA VAL A 25 16.02 8.85 -20.63
C VAL A 25 16.49 8.79 -19.18
N ASN A 26 17.79 8.56 -18.93
CA ASN A 26 18.34 8.58 -17.57
C ASN A 26 18.29 9.98 -16.93
N ASN A 27 18.52 11.05 -17.69
CA ASN A 27 18.41 12.43 -17.19
C ASN A 27 16.94 12.80 -16.89
N MET A 28 15.99 12.32 -17.71
CA MET A 28 14.54 12.50 -17.45
C MET A 28 14.11 11.72 -16.20
N LEU A 29 14.53 10.47 -16.03
CA LEU A 29 14.27 9.67 -14.83
C LEU A 29 14.91 10.30 -13.58
N PHE A 30 16.12 10.86 -13.71
CA PHE A 30 16.80 11.59 -12.63
C PHE A 30 16.04 12.87 -12.24
N LYS A 31 15.54 13.64 -13.21
CA LYS A 31 14.69 14.82 -12.95
C LYS A 31 13.37 14.46 -12.28
N ILE A 32 12.74 13.35 -12.68
CA ILE A 32 11.49 12.87 -12.08
C ILE A 32 11.74 12.42 -10.63
N LYS A 33 12.78 11.62 -10.37
CA LYS A 33 13.17 11.19 -9.02
C LYS A 33 13.46 12.38 -8.11
N HIS A 34 14.22 13.35 -8.60
CA HIS A 34 14.58 14.56 -7.86
C HIS A 34 13.37 15.49 -7.60
N GLN A 35 12.37 15.53 -8.50
CA GLN A 35 11.12 16.28 -8.28
C GLN A 35 10.19 15.59 -7.28
N ILE A 36 10.16 14.25 -7.25
CA ILE A 36 9.41 13.48 -6.25
C ILE A 36 10.03 13.69 -4.85
N GLU A 37 11.36 13.67 -4.76
CA GLU A 37 12.10 13.86 -3.52
C GLU A 37 11.98 15.30 -2.98
N LYS A 38 11.86 16.31 -3.85
CA LYS A 38 11.58 17.70 -3.44
C LYS A 38 10.11 17.96 -3.04
N ARG A 39 9.16 17.14 -3.49
CA ARG A 39 7.76 17.18 -3.05
C ARG A 39 7.51 16.35 -1.79
N ALA A 40 8.42 15.43 -1.46
CA ALA A 40 8.44 14.76 -0.17
C ALA A 40 8.85 15.78 0.90
N SER A 41 7.84 16.45 1.43
CA SER A 41 7.98 17.49 2.41
C SER A 41 8.68 16.92 3.67
N PRO A 42 9.80 17.50 4.14
CA PRO A 42 10.56 16.99 5.30
C PRO A 42 9.80 17.10 6.64
N TYR A 43 8.54 17.53 6.63
CA TYR A 43 7.70 17.74 7.81
C TYR A 43 6.83 16.53 8.18
N LEU A 44 6.83 15.44 7.40
CA LEU A 44 6.06 14.23 7.71
C LEU A 44 6.64 13.37 8.85
N PHE A 45 7.80 13.75 9.41
CA PHE A 45 8.37 13.12 10.60
C PHE A 45 8.34 14.07 11.82
N SER A 46 7.31 14.90 11.91
CA SER A 46 7.03 15.66 13.13
C SER A 46 6.27 14.78 14.13
N GLY A 47 7.03 14.10 14.99
CA GLY A 47 6.56 13.75 16.35
C GLY A 47 5.26 12.97 16.47
N ILE A 48 5.04 11.93 15.65
CA ILE A 48 4.02 10.93 16.00
C ILE A 48 4.55 10.18 17.23
N LYS A 49 4.12 10.61 18.43
CA LYS A 49 4.15 9.71 19.59
C LYS A 49 3.39 8.47 19.12
N LYS A 50 4.08 7.35 18.88
CA LYS A 50 3.45 6.07 18.55
C LYS A 50 2.62 5.67 19.77
N GLN A 51 1.39 6.19 19.86
CA GLN A 51 0.37 5.59 20.68
C GLN A 51 0.25 4.15 20.20
N GLN A 52 0.23 3.22 21.16
CA GLN A 52 0.03 1.82 20.85
C GLN A 52 -1.27 1.72 20.04
N PRO A 53 -1.27 1.09 18.86
CA PRO A 53 -2.45 1.04 18.01
C PRO A 53 -3.59 0.41 18.79
N THR A 54 -4.76 1.03 18.75
CA THR A 54 -5.95 0.49 19.38
C THR A 54 -6.50 -0.68 18.56
N LEU A 55 -7.36 -1.52 19.17
CA LEU A 55 -8.05 -2.57 18.42
C LEU A 55 -8.83 -2.01 17.22
N PHE A 56 -9.39 -0.80 17.37
CA PHE A 56 -10.07 -0.10 16.29
C PHE A 56 -9.12 0.22 15.13
N ASP A 57 -7.91 0.68 15.42
CA ASP A 57 -6.89 0.96 14.39
C ASP A 57 -6.54 -0.32 13.62
N TYR A 58 -6.34 -1.44 14.31
CA TYR A 58 -6.09 -2.73 13.67
C TYR A 58 -7.24 -3.22 12.80
N ILE A 59 -8.49 -3.00 13.21
CA ILE A 59 -9.68 -3.33 12.41
C ILE A 59 -9.70 -2.48 11.14
N ASN A 60 -9.43 -1.18 11.27
CA ASN A 60 -9.41 -0.27 10.14
C ASN A 60 -8.26 -0.60 9.17
N GLU A 61 -7.08 -0.93 9.68
CA GLU A 61 -5.96 -1.42 8.87
C GLU A 61 -6.34 -2.70 8.12
N ALA A 62 -6.89 -3.71 8.80
CA ALA A 62 -7.29 -4.95 8.15
C ALA A 62 -8.37 -4.74 7.06
N ARG A 63 -9.29 -3.80 7.28
CA ARG A 63 -10.29 -3.39 6.29
C ARG A 63 -9.64 -2.74 5.06
N LEU A 64 -8.69 -1.84 5.28
CA LEU A 64 -7.94 -1.18 4.20
C LEU A 64 -7.10 -2.20 3.42
N ASP A 65 -6.42 -3.10 4.10
CA ASP A 65 -5.64 -4.19 3.50
C ASP A 65 -6.51 -5.06 2.60
N TRP A 66 -7.71 -5.44 3.07
CA TRP A 66 -8.65 -6.23 2.27
C TRP A 66 -9.11 -5.47 1.03
N HIS A 67 -9.49 -4.19 1.18
CA HIS A 67 -9.91 -3.37 0.05
C HIS A 67 -8.79 -3.13 -0.97
N ASN A 68 -7.56 -2.94 -0.49
CA ASN A 68 -6.39 -2.81 -1.35
C ASN A 68 -6.11 -4.11 -2.11
N ALA A 69 -6.19 -5.27 -1.44
CA ALA A 69 -6.03 -6.57 -2.09
C ALA A 69 -7.08 -6.82 -3.17
N LEU A 70 -8.33 -6.40 -2.94
CA LEU A 70 -9.38 -6.44 -3.96
C LEU A 70 -9.07 -5.51 -5.14
N ARG A 71 -8.59 -4.29 -4.89
CA ARG A 71 -8.19 -3.38 -5.96
C ARG A 71 -7.00 -3.87 -6.76
N GLU A 72 -6.04 -4.55 -6.12
CA GLU A 72 -4.90 -5.15 -6.80
C GLU A 72 -5.33 -6.23 -7.80
N TYR A 73 -6.49 -6.87 -7.59
CA TYR A 73 -6.99 -7.95 -8.44
C TYR A 73 -7.29 -7.49 -9.86
N ASP A 74 -7.75 -6.26 -10.02
CA ASP A 74 -8.06 -5.71 -11.34
C ASP A 74 -6.79 -5.47 -12.20
N PHE A 75 -5.60 -5.44 -11.58
CA PHE A 75 -4.34 -5.09 -12.24
C PHE A 75 -3.30 -6.22 -12.21
N VAL A 76 -3.64 -7.39 -11.67
CA VAL A 76 -2.67 -8.47 -11.45
C VAL A 76 -2.44 -9.31 -12.71
N ASP A 77 -1.18 -9.69 -12.94
CA ASP A 77 -0.83 -10.65 -13.99
C ASP A 77 -1.44 -12.02 -13.72
N ARG A 78 -1.77 -12.77 -14.78
CA ARG A 78 -2.39 -14.11 -14.67
C ARG A 78 -1.60 -15.09 -13.80
N GLU A 79 -0.27 -15.01 -13.83
CA GLU A 79 0.62 -15.88 -13.06
C GLU A 79 0.55 -15.63 -11.54
N LEU A 80 0.00 -14.48 -11.12
CA LEU A 80 -0.08 -14.06 -9.72
C LEU A 80 -1.51 -14.11 -9.15
N ILE A 81 -2.49 -14.59 -9.93
CA ILE A 81 -3.90 -14.67 -9.50
C ILE A 81 -4.06 -15.56 -8.25
N ASP A 82 -3.38 -16.70 -8.20
CA ASP A 82 -3.48 -17.62 -7.06
C ASP A 82 -2.91 -16.98 -5.78
N TYR A 83 -1.76 -16.32 -5.91
CA TYR A 83 -1.16 -15.56 -4.81
C TYR A 83 -2.13 -14.47 -4.31
N LEU A 84 -2.73 -13.72 -5.24
CA LEU A 84 -3.60 -12.63 -4.85
C LEU A 84 -4.91 -13.11 -4.25
N THR A 85 -5.45 -14.24 -4.74
CA THR A 85 -6.61 -14.90 -4.14
C THR A 85 -6.32 -15.27 -2.69
N LEU A 86 -5.16 -15.88 -2.41
CA LEU A 86 -4.74 -16.19 -1.04
C LEU A 86 -4.57 -14.93 -0.19
N LYS A 87 -4.03 -13.85 -0.75
CA LYS A 87 -3.88 -12.55 -0.06
C LYS A 87 -5.24 -11.96 0.33
N ILE A 88 -6.21 -11.97 -0.58
CA ILE A 88 -7.58 -11.50 -0.32
C ILE A 88 -8.21 -12.32 0.81
N MET A 89 -8.16 -13.66 0.73
CA MET A 89 -8.73 -14.54 1.76
C MET A 89 -8.06 -14.35 3.13
N ALA A 90 -6.75 -14.15 3.16
CA ALA A 90 -6.01 -13.90 4.40
C ALA A 90 -6.41 -12.56 5.03
N ALA A 91 -6.52 -11.50 4.23
CA ALA A 91 -6.93 -10.17 4.70
C ALA A 91 -8.38 -10.17 5.22
N GLU A 92 -9.29 -10.84 4.50
CA GLU A 92 -10.69 -11.02 4.92
C GLU A 92 -10.79 -11.75 6.26
N ARG A 93 -10.12 -12.90 6.40
CA ARG A 93 -10.12 -13.68 7.64
C ARG A 93 -9.57 -12.88 8.82
N ARG A 94 -8.50 -12.12 8.60
CA ARG A 94 -7.93 -11.21 9.61
C ARG A 94 -8.96 -10.17 10.05
N TYR A 95 -9.63 -9.51 9.11
CA TYR A 95 -10.66 -8.52 9.40
C TYR A 95 -11.83 -9.12 10.20
N ILE A 96 -12.37 -10.27 9.77
CA ILE A 96 -13.46 -10.96 10.47
C ILE A 96 -13.05 -11.34 11.91
N THR A 97 -11.83 -11.86 12.10
CA THR A 97 -11.33 -12.27 13.41
C THR A 97 -11.24 -11.08 14.37
N LEU A 98 -10.76 -9.92 13.88
CA LEU A 98 -10.68 -8.70 14.67
C LEU A 98 -12.08 -8.13 15.01
N LEU A 99 -13.05 -8.24 14.10
CA LEU A 99 -14.44 -7.88 14.40
C LEU A 99 -15.05 -8.78 15.47
N GLN A 100 -14.80 -10.09 15.42
CA GLN A 100 -15.23 -11.02 16.46
C GLN A 100 -14.61 -10.66 17.81
N GLN A 101 -13.32 -10.34 17.83
CA GLN A 101 -12.63 -9.88 19.04
C GLN A 101 -13.26 -8.59 19.59
N ALA A 102 -13.52 -7.59 18.75
CA ALA A 102 -14.18 -6.36 19.18
C ALA A 102 -15.58 -6.62 19.76
N ARG A 103 -16.35 -7.52 19.14
CA ARG A 103 -17.65 -7.95 19.66
C ARG A 103 -17.54 -8.61 21.03
N HIS A 104 -16.54 -9.47 21.23
CA HIS A 104 -16.28 -10.08 22.55
C HIS A 104 -15.88 -9.06 23.61
N GLN A 105 -15.23 -7.97 23.22
CA GLN A 105 -14.86 -6.86 24.10
C GLN A 105 -16.00 -5.84 24.31
N GLY A 106 -17.18 -6.07 23.72
CA GLY A 106 -18.33 -5.14 23.82
C GLY A 106 -18.13 -3.84 23.06
N ILE A 107 -17.15 -3.77 22.15
CA ILE A 107 -16.89 -2.60 21.31
C ILE A 107 -17.92 -2.60 20.18
N THR A 108 -18.87 -1.68 20.24
CA THR A 108 -19.90 -1.49 19.21
C THR A 108 -19.59 -0.28 18.33
N ALA A 109 -19.93 -0.38 17.05
CA ALA A 109 -19.77 0.73 16.10
C ALA A 109 -20.69 1.93 16.42
N TRP A 110 -21.77 1.69 17.16
CA TRP A 110 -22.72 2.70 17.59
C TRP A 110 -22.49 3.00 19.08
N SER A 111 -22.44 4.29 19.44
CA SER A 111 -22.51 4.69 20.83
C SER A 111 -23.94 4.46 21.34
N LEU A 112 -24.09 3.85 22.52
CA LEU A 112 -25.38 3.62 23.18
C LEU A 112 -26.13 4.92 23.56
N ASN A 113 -25.52 6.09 23.30
CA ASN A 113 -26.08 7.41 23.57
C ASN A 113 -27.23 7.83 22.62
N LEU A 114 -27.64 6.98 21.67
CA LEU A 114 -28.80 7.23 20.82
C LEU A 114 -30.15 6.87 21.48
N THR A 115 -30.15 6.50 22.76
CA THR A 115 -31.34 6.06 23.51
C THR A 115 -31.89 7.11 24.48
N GLU A 116 -31.48 8.38 24.37
CA GLU A 116 -32.25 9.43 25.05
C GLU A 116 -33.60 9.54 24.34
N PRO A 117 -34.74 9.25 25.02
CA PRO A 117 -36.04 9.43 24.41
C PRO A 117 -36.16 10.89 24.03
N ILE A 118 -36.51 11.15 22.76
CA ILE A 118 -36.80 12.48 22.26
C ILE A 118 -37.87 13.07 23.19
N LYS A 119 -37.47 13.95 24.12
CA LYS A 119 -38.39 14.73 24.94
C LYS A 119 -39.02 15.74 24.01
N ASN A 120 -40.12 15.35 23.37
CA ASN A 120 -41.00 16.28 22.68
C ASN A 120 -41.45 17.32 23.71
N LYS A 121 -41.08 18.58 23.46
CA LYS A 121 -41.42 19.74 24.28
C LYS A 121 -42.71 20.38 23.77
#